data_AF-A0A1G1C1P6-F1
#
_entry.id   AF-A0A1G1C1P6-F1
#
_cell.length_a   1.000
_cell.length_b   1.000
_cell.length_c   1.000
_cell.angle_alpha   90.00
_cell.angle_beta   90.00
_cell.angle_gamma   90.00
#
_symmetry.space_group_name_H-M   'P 1'
#
loop_
_entity.id
_entity.type
_entity.pdbx_description
1 polymer ?
#
loop_
_entity_poly.entity_id
_entity_poly.type
_entity_poly.pdbx_seq_one_letter_code
_entity_poly.pdbx_strand_id
1 'polypeptide(L)'
;MDDSAFAPRRANRIEAPVTPEIERVLQRYLDIQVQEQKLRKEKADLQQALAQYLEQAPDGVWAPVVAGTPVKVRYARETVVEYDEPVLRERLGERYVHVVRPDPRKIRSHLAELEPLLAPALARIGTPDRDRVRAAVERGLVRTEEFAGAFRKQTRTRLAVMRAQPSGAESPPDDDGDMER
;
A
#
# COMPACT_ATOMS: atom_id res chain seq x y z
N MET A 1 -12.68 -15.23 24.08
CA MET A 1 -12.24 -15.18 22.68
C MET A 1 -13.14 -14.18 22.00
N ASP A 2 -12.60 -12.99 21.72
CA ASP A 2 -13.36 -11.92 21.09
C ASP A 2 -12.57 -11.51 19.85
N ASP A 3 -13.10 -11.97 18.72
CA ASP A 3 -12.54 -11.88 17.38
C ASP A 3 -13.03 -10.55 16.79
N SER A 4 -12.33 -9.46 17.12
CA SER A 4 -12.74 -8.11 16.69
C SER A 4 -11.54 -7.18 16.44
N ALA A 5 -10.48 -7.70 15.84
CA ALA A 5 -9.42 -6.88 15.28
C ALA A 5 -9.62 -6.84 13.75
N PHE A 6 -9.95 -5.68 13.20
CA PHE A 6 -10.22 -5.40 11.77
C PHE A 6 -11.65 -5.56 11.26
N ALA A 7 -12.67 -5.41 12.10
CA ALA A 7 -13.95 -4.95 11.57
C ALA A 7 -13.73 -3.56 10.92
N PRO A 8 -14.12 -3.33 9.64
CA PRO A 8 -14.05 -2.01 9.05
C PRO A 8 -14.88 -1.08 9.94
N ARG A 9 -14.23 -0.08 10.54
CA ARG A 9 -14.93 0.93 11.33
C ARG A 9 -16.03 1.48 10.42
N ARG A 10 -17.30 1.24 10.78
CA ARG A 10 -18.44 1.83 10.07
C ARG A 10 -18.17 3.33 10.03
N ALA A 11 -17.82 3.84 8.86
CA ALA A 11 -17.56 5.25 8.70
C ALA A 11 -18.89 5.96 9.01
N ASN A 12 -18.88 6.85 10.00
CA ASN A 12 -20.05 7.67 10.24
C ASN A 12 -20.35 8.44 8.96
N ARG A 13 -21.57 8.29 8.45
CA ARG A 13 -22.02 9.07 7.30
C ARG A 13 -22.00 10.53 7.70
N ILE A 14 -21.24 11.33 6.95
CA ILE A 14 -21.23 12.78 7.12
C ILE A 14 -22.38 13.32 6.25
N GLU A 15 -23.35 13.97 6.89
CA GLU A 15 -24.37 14.74 6.19
C GLU A 15 -23.89 16.19 6.13
N ALA A 16 -23.34 16.57 4.98
CA ALA A 16 -22.95 17.94 4.69
C ALA A 16 -23.71 18.41 3.45
N PRO A 17 -24.28 19.63 3.46
CA PRO A 17 -24.96 20.17 2.29
C PRO A 17 -23.95 20.35 1.15
N VAL A 18 -24.30 19.86 -0.03
CA VAL A 18 -23.54 20.14 -1.25
C VAL A 18 -23.96 21.52 -1.73
N THR A 19 -23.21 22.54 -1.33
CA THR A 19 -23.41 23.89 -1.86
C THR A 19 -22.94 23.94 -3.32
N PRO A 20 -23.42 24.91 -4.13
CA PRO A 20 -22.96 25.07 -5.52
C PRO A 20 -21.44 25.29 -5.65
N GLU A 21 -20.79 25.81 -4.60
CA GLU A 21 -19.34 25.96 -4.55
C GLU A 21 -18.65 24.60 -4.35
N ILE A 22 -19.13 23.80 -3.39
CA ILE A 22 -18.58 22.47 -3.12
C ILE A 22 -18.83 21.52 -4.29
N GLU A 23 -19.99 21.62 -4.95
CA GLU A 23 -20.30 20.88 -6.18
C GLU A 23 -19.25 21.16 -7.26
N ARG A 24 -18.91 22.44 -7.51
CA ARG A 24 -17.87 22.83 -8.47
C ARG A 24 -16.50 22.28 -8.09
N VAL A 25 -16.13 22.30 -6.80
CA VAL A 25 -14.86 21.75 -6.32
C VAL A 25 -14.80 20.23 -6.55
N LEU A 26 -15.86 19.51 -6.19
CA LEU A 26 -15.95 18.05 -6.38
C LEU A 26 -15.93 17.69 -7.86
N GLN A 27 -16.66 18.40 -8.70
CA GLN A 27 -16.65 18.19 -10.14
C GLN A 27 -15.23 18.39 -10.71
N ARG A 28 -14.58 19.50 -10.35
CA ARG A 28 -13.21 19.77 -10.79
C ARG A 28 -12.24 18.69 -10.33
N TYR A 29 -12.40 18.19 -9.12
CA TYR A 29 -11.59 17.10 -8.58
C TYR A 29 -11.77 15.82 -9.42
N LEU A 30 -13.00 15.45 -9.76
CA LEU A 30 -13.30 14.28 -10.59
C LEU A 30 -12.74 14.43 -12.01
N ASP A 31 -12.81 15.63 -12.60
CA ASP A 31 -12.25 15.91 -13.93
C ASP A 31 -10.72 15.73 -13.91
N ILE A 32 -10.05 16.22 -12.87
CA ILE A 32 -8.61 16.04 -12.68
C ILE A 32 -8.27 14.54 -12.54
N GLN A 33 -9.06 13.76 -11.80
CA GLN A 33 -8.83 12.31 -11.71
C GLN A 33 -8.88 11.62 -13.07
N VAL A 34 -9.80 12.01 -13.95
CA VAL A 34 -9.88 11.48 -15.32
C VAL A 34 -8.64 11.89 -16.13
N GLN A 35 -8.23 13.14 -16.03
CA GLN A 35 -7.04 13.65 -16.72
C GLN A 35 -5.77 12.95 -16.23
N GLU A 36 -5.62 12.73 -14.93
CA GLU A 36 -4.50 11.99 -14.36
C GLU A 36 -4.46 10.54 -14.86
N GLN A 37 -5.60 9.86 -14.92
CA GLN A 37 -5.68 8.50 -15.47
C GLN A 37 -5.25 8.48 -16.93
N LYS A 38 -5.74 9.43 -17.74
CA LYS A 38 -5.36 9.55 -19.15
C LYS A 38 -3.85 9.79 -19.30
N LEU A 39 -3.29 10.75 -18.55
CA LEU A 39 -1.86 11.07 -18.59
C LEU A 39 -1.00 9.91 -18.08
N ARG A 40 -1.45 9.16 -17.08
CA ARG A 40 -0.74 7.95 -16.62
C ARG A 40 -0.70 6.89 -17.71
N LYS A 41 -1.82 6.66 -18.41
CA LYS A 41 -1.88 5.73 -19.53
C LYS A 41 -0.95 6.19 -20.67
N GLU A 42 -1.07 7.43 -21.10
CA GLU A 42 -0.23 7.99 -22.17
C GLU A 42 1.26 7.92 -21.83
N LYS A 43 1.64 8.24 -20.59
CA LYS A 43 3.02 8.10 -20.13
C LYS A 43 3.48 6.65 -20.16
N ALA A 44 2.64 5.69 -19.77
CA ALA A 44 2.96 4.26 -19.84
C ALA A 44 3.17 3.81 -21.29
N ASP A 45 2.29 4.23 -22.20
CA ASP A 45 2.41 3.92 -23.63
C ASP A 45 3.72 4.49 -24.22
N LEU A 46 4.08 5.74 -23.88
CA LEU A 46 5.35 6.36 -24.29
C LEU A 46 6.57 5.65 -23.70
N GLN A 47 6.50 5.21 -22.44
CA GLN A 47 7.56 4.43 -21.81
C GLN A 47 7.74 3.07 -22.50
N GLN A 48 6.64 2.41 -22.87
CA GLN A 48 6.68 1.16 -23.61
C GLN A 48 7.31 1.35 -24.99
N ALA A 49 6.95 2.40 -25.72
CA ALA A 49 7.56 2.72 -27.01
C ALA A 49 9.08 2.99 -26.88
N LEU A 50 9.51 3.70 -25.83
CA LEU A 50 10.94 3.90 -25.54
C LEU A 50 11.66 2.60 -25.17
N ALA A 51 11.01 1.71 -24.41
CA ALA A 51 11.58 0.41 -24.05
C ALA A 51 11.75 -0.48 -25.29
N GLN A 52 10.79 -0.48 -26.23
CA GLN A 52 10.89 -1.19 -27.51
C GLN A 52 12.04 -0.63 -28.36
N TYR A 53 12.17 0.69 -28.43
CA TYR A 53 13.28 1.32 -29.16
C TYR A 53 14.66 0.92 -28.60
N LEU A 54 14.76 0.75 -27.28
CA LEU A 54 15.99 0.37 -26.58
C LEU A 54 16.19 -1.13 -26.41
N GLU A 55 15.33 -1.99 -27.00
CA GLU A 55 15.35 -3.44 -26.78
C GLU A 55 16.72 -4.09 -27.09
N GLN A 56 17.38 -3.62 -28.16
CA GLN A 56 18.69 -4.10 -28.59
C GLN A 56 19.85 -3.32 -27.97
N ALA A 57 19.59 -2.28 -27.19
CA ALA A 57 20.62 -1.49 -26.55
C ALA A 57 21.16 -2.21 -25.30
N PRO A 58 22.44 -1.99 -24.94
CA PRO A 58 22.95 -2.41 -23.65
C PRO A 58 22.27 -1.63 -22.51
N ASP A 59 22.17 -2.28 -21.36
CA ASP A 59 21.66 -1.66 -20.14
C ASP A 59 22.54 -0.46 -19.76
N GLY A 60 21.93 0.65 -19.34
CA GLY A 60 22.67 1.86 -19.02
C GLY A 60 21.84 3.13 -18.94
N VAL A 61 22.55 4.25 -19.11
CA VAL A 61 21.99 5.60 -19.10
C VAL A 61 22.20 6.23 -20.48
N TRP A 62 21.12 6.65 -21.09
CA TRP A 62 21.10 7.43 -22.32
C TRP A 62 20.65 8.85 -22.02
N ALA A 63 21.35 9.86 -22.53
CA ALA A 63 21.09 11.27 -22.22
C ALA A 63 20.85 12.13 -23.47
N PRO A 64 19.73 11.94 -24.20
CA PRO A 64 19.45 12.71 -25.41
C PRO A 64 19.02 14.14 -25.11
N VAL A 65 19.17 15.03 -26.09
CA VAL A 65 18.58 16.38 -26.08
C VAL A 65 17.37 16.39 -27.00
N VAL A 66 16.19 16.70 -26.46
CA VAL A 66 14.92 16.74 -27.19
C VAL A 66 14.40 18.17 -27.17
N ALA A 67 14.26 18.80 -28.35
CA ALA A 67 13.83 20.20 -28.47
C ALA A 67 14.60 21.17 -27.54
N GLY A 68 15.93 21.00 -27.45
CA GLY A 68 16.80 21.80 -26.58
C GLY A 68 16.77 21.44 -25.10
N THR A 69 15.94 20.47 -24.70
CA THR A 69 15.85 19.99 -23.31
C THR A 69 16.69 18.73 -23.14
N PRO A 70 17.72 18.72 -22.28
CA PRO A 70 18.45 17.50 -21.94
C PRO A 70 17.57 16.56 -21.12
N VAL A 71 17.48 15.30 -21.54
CA VAL A 71 16.69 14.24 -20.90
C VAL A 71 17.64 13.13 -20.44
N LYS A 72 17.33 12.47 -19.33
CA LYS A 72 18.05 11.28 -18.84
C LYS A 72 17.12 10.08 -18.84
N VAL A 73 17.42 9.10 -19.67
CA VAL A 73 16.72 7.82 -19.77
C VAL A 73 17.60 6.74 -19.17
N ARG A 74 17.11 6.05 -18.14
CA ARG A 74 17.76 4.84 -17.61
C ARG A 74 17.03 3.63 -18.16
N TYR A 75 17.76 2.74 -18.82
CA TYR A 75 17.23 1.48 -19.34
C TYR A 75 17.97 0.32 -18.66
N ALA A 76 17.21 -0.59 -18.08
CA ALA A 76 17.74 -1.79 -17.45
C ALA A 76 16.71 -2.91 -17.66
N ARG A 77 17.18 -4.12 -17.93
CA ARG A 77 16.34 -5.30 -18.03
C ARG A 77 16.42 -6.05 -16.71
N GLU A 78 15.28 -6.17 -16.04
CA GLU A 78 15.16 -6.97 -14.83
C GLU A 78 14.33 -8.21 -15.16
N THR A 79 14.91 -9.39 -14.94
CA THR A 79 14.13 -10.63 -14.97
C THR A 79 13.38 -10.74 -13.66
N VAL A 80 12.06 -10.53 -13.71
CA VAL A 80 11.18 -10.80 -12.59
C VAL A 80 10.80 -12.28 -12.65
N VAL A 81 11.26 -13.05 -11.66
CA VAL A 81 10.85 -14.44 -11.48
C VAL A 81 9.73 -14.46 -10.44
N GLU A 82 8.54 -14.82 -10.88
CA GLU A 82 7.41 -15.07 -9.99
C GLU A 82 7.40 -16.55 -9.62
N TYR A 83 7.25 -16.82 -8.33
CA TYR A 83 7.30 -18.17 -7.79
C TYR A 83 5.93 -18.56 -7.26
N ASP A 84 5.45 -19.73 -7.69
CA ASP A 84 4.30 -20.39 -7.07
C ASP A 84 4.71 -20.90 -5.69
N GLU A 85 4.31 -20.17 -4.65
CA GLU A 85 4.66 -20.48 -3.28
C GLU A 85 4.06 -21.80 -2.77
N PRO A 86 2.75 -22.11 -2.98
CA PRO A 86 2.19 -23.42 -2.66
C PRO A 86 3.01 -24.58 -3.24
N VAL A 87 3.30 -24.54 -4.54
CA VAL A 87 4.05 -25.60 -5.23
C VAL A 87 5.49 -25.68 -4.72
N LEU A 88 6.15 -24.55 -4.49
CA LEU A 88 7.50 -24.54 -3.91
C LEU A 88 7.52 -25.11 -2.49
N ARG A 89 6.51 -24.78 -1.67
CA ARG A 89 6.41 -25.27 -0.29
C ARG A 89 6.24 -26.78 -0.28
N GLU A 90 5.39 -27.32 -1.14
CA GLU A 90 5.20 -28.78 -1.30
C GLU A 90 6.50 -29.47 -1.73
N ARG A 91 7.17 -28.96 -2.77
CA ARG A 91 8.39 -29.58 -3.33
C ARG A 91 9.61 -29.47 -2.42
N LEU A 92 9.76 -28.35 -1.72
CA LEU A 92 10.93 -28.12 -0.86
C LEU A 92 10.75 -28.66 0.55
N GLY A 93 9.51 -28.82 1.02
CA GLY A 93 9.20 -29.27 2.38
C GLY A 93 9.91 -28.40 3.41
N GLU A 94 10.65 -29.02 4.32
CA GLU A 94 11.40 -28.33 5.38
C GLU A 94 12.47 -27.37 4.83
N ARG A 95 13.03 -27.64 3.64
CA ARG A 95 14.05 -26.77 3.02
C ARG A 95 13.50 -25.43 2.56
N TYR A 96 12.17 -25.28 2.49
CA TYR A 96 11.51 -24.04 2.10
C TYR A 96 11.95 -22.86 2.98
N VAL A 97 12.23 -23.09 4.27
CA VAL A 97 12.65 -22.03 5.21
C VAL A 97 13.95 -21.34 4.80
N HIS A 98 14.82 -22.01 4.04
CA HIS A 98 16.11 -21.47 3.61
C HIS A 98 16.03 -20.59 2.36
N VAL A 99 14.91 -20.62 1.64
CA VAL A 99 14.71 -19.85 0.40
C VAL A 99 13.74 -18.68 0.58
N VAL A 100 13.09 -18.59 1.75
CA VAL A 100 12.19 -17.49 2.08
C VAL A 100 12.89 -16.44 2.93
N ARG A 101 12.42 -15.20 2.79
CA ARG A 101 12.82 -14.07 3.63
C ARG A 101 11.60 -13.52 4.37
N PRO A 102 11.80 -12.80 5.48
CA PRO A 102 10.72 -12.10 6.17
C PRO A 102 9.93 -11.22 5.19
N ASP A 103 8.63 -11.51 5.06
CA ASP A 103 7.68 -10.71 4.27
C ASP A 103 6.84 -9.83 5.21
N PRO A 104 7.01 -8.49 5.20
CA PRO A 104 6.26 -7.58 6.05
C PRO A 104 4.74 -7.70 5.92
N ARG A 105 4.23 -8.11 4.75
CA ARG A 105 2.77 -8.28 4.55
C ARG A 105 2.27 -9.49 5.32
N LYS A 106 2.91 -10.66 5.14
CA LYS A 106 2.56 -11.88 5.87
C LYS A 106 2.80 -11.75 7.37
N ILE A 107 3.91 -11.13 7.77
CA ILE A 107 4.18 -10.85 9.19
C ILE A 107 3.06 -10.01 9.81
N ARG A 108 2.55 -9.00 9.09
CA ARG A 108 1.44 -8.19 9.58
C ARG A 108 0.16 -9.01 9.73
N SER A 109 -0.14 -9.90 8.78
CA SER A 109 -1.30 -10.79 8.86
C SER A 109 -1.22 -11.78 10.02
N HIS A 110 -0.02 -12.24 10.37
CA HIS A 110 0.22 -13.19 11.47
C HIS A 110 0.74 -12.51 12.75
N LEU A 111 0.60 -11.18 12.88
CA LEU A 111 1.26 -10.44 13.95
C LEU A 111 0.81 -10.88 15.35
N ALA A 112 -0.47 -11.24 15.51
CA ALA A 112 -1.03 -11.69 16.79
C ALA A 112 -0.39 -13.01 17.26
N GLU A 113 -0.12 -13.94 16.33
CA GLU A 113 0.54 -15.22 16.60
C GLU A 113 2.04 -15.03 16.87
N LEU A 114 2.66 -14.06 16.18
CA LEU A 114 4.09 -13.75 16.33
C LEU A 114 4.41 -12.91 17.56
N GLU A 115 3.42 -12.22 18.13
CA GLU A 115 3.63 -11.27 19.22
C GLU A 115 4.37 -11.85 20.44
N PRO A 116 4.02 -13.04 20.96
CA PRO A 116 4.75 -13.63 22.09
C PRO A 116 6.21 -13.93 21.75
N LEU A 117 6.50 -14.30 20.50
CA LEU A 117 7.85 -14.59 20.02
C LEU A 117 8.69 -13.32 19.87
N LEU A 118 8.05 -12.20 19.53
CA LEU A 118 8.70 -10.90 19.38
C LEU A 118 8.90 -10.18 20.72
N ALA A 119 8.19 -10.55 21.78
CA ALA A 119 8.20 -9.88 23.08
C ALA A 119 9.63 -9.58 23.62
N PRO A 120 10.60 -10.52 23.59
CA PRO A 120 11.95 -10.25 24.07
C PRO A 120 12.71 -9.17 23.26
N ALA A 121 12.32 -8.95 22.00
CA ALA A 121 12.98 -8.03 21.08
C ALA A 121 12.28 -6.67 20.94
N LEU A 122 11.07 -6.50 21.48
CA LEU A 122 10.24 -5.30 21.30
C LEU A 122 10.93 -4.01 21.75
N ALA A 123 11.80 -4.05 22.74
CA ALA A 123 12.56 -2.87 23.18
C ALA A 123 13.49 -2.31 22.08
N ARG A 124 13.92 -3.15 21.13
CA ARG A 124 14.84 -2.77 20.04
C ARG A 124 14.12 -2.45 18.73
N ILE A 125 13.03 -3.16 18.43
CA ILE A 125 12.34 -3.07 17.12
C ILE A 125 10.97 -2.39 17.22
N GLY A 126 10.44 -2.22 18.43
CA GLY A 126 9.13 -1.66 18.68
C GLY A 126 9.11 -0.15 18.53
N THR A 127 7.93 0.37 18.21
CA THR A 127 7.60 1.79 18.31
C THR A 127 6.41 1.93 19.25
N PRO A 128 6.36 2.94 20.12
CA PRO A 128 5.19 3.19 20.96
C PRO A 128 3.92 3.29 20.11
N ASP A 129 2.91 2.50 20.46
CA ASP A 129 1.60 2.51 19.83
C ASP A 129 0.57 3.17 20.76
N ARG A 130 -0.32 3.97 20.19
CA ARG A 130 -1.32 4.73 20.97
C ARG A 130 -2.24 3.81 21.76
N ASP A 131 -2.71 2.73 21.14
CA ASP A 131 -3.70 1.85 21.75
C ASP A 131 -3.03 1.01 22.85
N ARG A 132 -1.77 0.59 22.66
CA ARG A 132 -0.98 -0.05 23.72
C ARG A 132 -0.66 0.87 24.89
N VAL A 133 -0.25 2.11 24.63
CA VAL A 133 0.02 3.09 25.69
C VAL A 133 -1.26 3.34 26.49
N ARG A 134 -2.40 3.53 25.82
CA ARG A 134 -3.69 3.70 26.47
C ARG A 134 -4.03 2.51 27.37
N ALA A 135 -3.93 1.29 26.84
CA ALA A 135 -4.21 0.08 27.62
C ALA A 135 -3.26 -0.08 28.82
N ALA A 136 -1.99 0.30 28.67
CA ALA A 136 -1.02 0.24 29.75
C ALA A 136 -1.33 1.26 30.87
N VAL A 137 -1.79 2.47 30.52
CA VAL A 137 -2.27 3.47 31.48
C VAL A 137 -3.55 2.99 32.18
N GLU A 138 -4.52 2.47 31.43
CA GLU A 138 -5.79 1.96 31.98
C GLU A 138 -5.56 0.77 32.95
N ARG A 139 -4.53 -0.04 32.70
CA ARG A 139 -4.12 -1.15 33.58
C ARG A 139 -3.19 -0.72 34.72
N GLY A 140 -2.80 0.55 34.80
CA GLY A 140 -1.89 1.07 35.83
C GLY A 140 -0.44 0.58 35.70
N LEU A 141 -0.04 0.05 34.54
CA LEU A 141 1.33 -0.41 34.28
C LEU A 141 2.32 0.75 34.10
N VAL A 142 1.82 1.87 33.60
CA VAL A 142 2.54 3.13 33.39
C VAL A 142 1.62 4.28 33.75
N ARG A 143 2.19 5.42 34.14
CA ARG A 143 1.45 6.63 34.49
C ARG A 143 1.46 7.63 33.35
N THR A 144 0.44 8.49 33.28
CA THR A 144 0.33 9.46 32.18
C THR A 144 1.45 10.49 32.23
N GLU A 145 1.92 10.83 33.44
CA GLU A 145 2.98 11.80 33.69
C GLU A 145 4.33 11.34 33.14
N GLU A 146 4.56 10.03 33.02
CA GLU A 146 5.80 9.44 32.48
C GLU A 146 5.97 9.73 30.98
N PHE A 147 4.89 10.11 30.29
CA PHE A 147 4.91 10.51 28.88
C PHE A 147 4.98 12.04 28.69
N ALA A 148 4.99 12.83 29.76
CA ALA A 148 5.03 14.29 29.66
C ALA A 148 6.32 14.77 28.96
N GLY A 149 6.16 15.57 27.90
CA GLY A 149 7.28 16.04 27.07
C GLY A 149 7.84 15.02 26.08
N ALA A 150 7.37 13.78 26.09
CA ALA A 150 7.85 12.69 25.22
C ALA A 150 6.97 12.44 23.97
N PHE A 151 5.96 13.28 23.71
CA PHE A 151 5.12 13.17 22.51
C PHE A 151 4.82 14.53 21.87
N ARG A 152 4.51 14.51 20.57
CA ARG A 152 3.96 15.65 19.83
C ARG A 152 2.59 15.29 19.30
N LYS A 153 1.58 16.12 19.56
CA LYS A 153 0.25 15.97 18.97
C LYS A 153 0.23 16.70 17.63
N GLN A 154 -0.03 15.98 16.55
CA GLN A 154 -0.26 16.55 15.22
C GLN A 154 -1.58 16.03 14.67
N THR A 155 -2.52 16.95 14.39
CA THR A 155 -3.73 16.61 13.64
C THR A 155 -3.39 16.58 12.15
N ARG A 156 -3.59 15.45 11.50
CA ARG A 156 -3.45 15.30 10.04
C ARG A 156 -4.83 15.05 9.44
N THR A 157 -5.31 16.00 8.65
CA THR A 157 -6.52 15.80 7.85
C THR A 157 -6.16 14.92 6.65
N ARG A 158 -6.86 13.80 6.51
CA ARG A 158 -6.79 12.94 5.32
C ARG A 158 -8.13 13.02 4.62
N LEU A 159 -8.10 13.49 3.38
CA LEU A 159 -9.27 13.53 2.50
C LEU A 159 -9.00 12.60 1.32
N ALA A 160 -9.95 11.74 1.01
CA ALA A 160 -9.95 10.93 -0.20
C ALA A 160 -11.32 11.10 -0.87
N VAL A 161 -11.31 11.46 -2.15
CA VAL A 161 -12.52 11.52 -2.97
C VAL A 161 -12.46 10.36 -3.96
N MET A 162 -13.44 9.48 -3.86
CA MET A 162 -13.56 8.27 -4.67
C MET A 162 -14.94 8.26 -5.32
N ARG A 163 -15.04 7.67 -6.51
CA ARG A 163 -16.34 7.37 -7.10
C ARG A 163 -16.99 6.26 -6.27
N ALA A 164 -18.25 6.45 -5.88
CA ALA A 164 -19.04 5.37 -5.30
C ALA A 164 -19.32 4.32 -6.39
N GLN A 165 -19.12 3.04 -6.09
CA GLN A 165 -19.71 1.98 -6.90
C GLN A 165 -21.23 2.00 -6.69
N PRO A 166 -22.04 1.81 -7.74
CA PRO A 166 -23.48 1.68 -7.56
C PRO A 166 -23.75 0.45 -6.68
N SER A 167 -24.37 0.67 -5.53
CA SER A 167 -24.86 -0.37 -4.64
C SER A 167 -25.92 -1.20 -5.40
N GLY A 168 -25.50 -2.32 -5.97
CA GLY A 168 -26.37 -3.17 -6.80
C GLY A 168 -25.66 -4.09 -7.79
N ALA A 169 -24.34 -3.95 -8.01
CA ALA A 169 -23.57 -5.04 -8.58
C ALA A 169 -23.27 -6.03 -7.45
N GLU A 170 -23.99 -7.16 -7.41
CA GLU A 170 -23.42 -8.42 -6.91
C GLU A 170 -21.97 -8.45 -7.39
N SER A 171 -21.03 -8.54 -6.44
CA SER A 171 -19.68 -8.93 -6.83
C SER A 171 -19.85 -10.23 -7.58
N PRO A 172 -19.46 -10.33 -8.87
CA PRO A 172 -19.33 -11.65 -9.45
C PRO A 172 -18.44 -12.44 -8.49
N PRO A 173 -18.73 -13.73 -8.25
CA PRO A 173 -17.80 -14.57 -7.50
C PRO A 173 -16.42 -14.33 -8.09
N ASP A 174 -15.41 -14.17 -7.23
CA ASP A 174 -14.02 -14.13 -7.65
C ASP A 174 -13.84 -15.36 -8.57
N ASP A 175 -13.84 -15.10 -9.88
CA ASP A 175 -13.56 -16.08 -10.90
C ASP A 175 -12.05 -16.24 -10.83
N ASP A 176 -11.64 -17.10 -9.90
CA ASP A 176 -10.51 -17.99 -10.07
C ASP A 176 -10.70 -18.68 -11.43
N GLY A 177 -10.21 -18.03 -12.48
CA GLY A 177 -10.35 -18.48 -13.86
C GLY A 177 -9.39 -17.75 -14.78
N ASP A 178 -8.19 -18.31 -14.92
CA ASP A 178 -7.41 -18.41 -16.15
C ASP A 178 -7.64 -17.35 -17.25
N MET A 179 -6.57 -16.61 -17.56
CA MET A 179 -5.89 -16.69 -18.87
C MET A 179 -4.51 -16.06 -18.71
N GLU A 180 -3.40 -16.63 -19.14
CA GLU A 180 -3.12 -17.86 -19.87
C GLU A 180 -1.58 -17.92 -19.90
N ARG A 181 -1.01 -19.11 -19.67
CA ARG A 181 0.04 -19.71 -20.49
C ARG A 181 0.47 -21.08 -19.98
#